data_AF-A0A6I7XEG5-F1
#
_entry.id   AF-A0A6I7XEG5-F1
#
_cell.length_a   1.000
_cell.length_b   1.000
_cell.length_c   1.000
_cell.angle_alpha   90.00
_cell.angle_beta   90.00
_cell.angle_gamma   90.00
#
_symmetry.space_group_name_H-M   'P 1'
#
loop_
_entity.id
_entity.type
_entity.pdbx_description
1 polymer ?
#
loop_
_entity_poly.entity_id
_entity_poly.type
_entity_poly.pdbx_seq_one_letter_code
_entity_poly.pdbx_strand_id
1 'polypeptide(L)' 'MRSVKGASAFQIQKIRRDQGVISTNQGLWQDGYHDHAVRKEEDLLQIARYIIANPLRAGLVKKVADYPLWDAIWL' A
#
# COMPACT_ATOMS: atom_id res chain seq x y z
N MET A 1 -12.33 2.09 -2.80
CA MET A 1 -11.03 2.81 -2.66
C MET A 1 -11.08 4.34 -2.68
N ARG A 2 -12.13 5.02 -3.17
CA ARG A 2 -12.17 6.50 -3.27
C ARG A 2 -11.97 7.21 -1.92
N SER A 3 -12.67 6.76 -0.87
CA SER A 3 -12.58 7.33 0.48
C SER A 3 -11.19 7.17 1.11
N VAL A 4 -10.62 5.96 1.04
CA VAL A 4 -9.28 5.66 1.59
C VAL A 4 -8.20 6.51 0.92
N LYS A 5 -8.19 6.58 -0.42
CA LYS A 5 -7.22 7.38 -1.16
C LYS A 5 -7.39 8.88 -0.89
N GLY A 6 -8.62 9.39 -0.86
CA GLY A 6 -8.90 10.80 -0.57
C GLY A 6 -8.51 11.21 0.85
N ALA A 7 -8.91 10.43 1.86
CA ALA A 7 -8.63 10.70 3.26
C ALA A 7 -7.13 10.63 3.55
N SER A 8 -6.45 9.56 3.12
CA SER A 8 -4.99 9.43 3.27
C SER A 8 -4.23 10.54 2.55
N ALA A 9 -4.62 10.89 1.32
CA ALA A 9 -3.99 11.97 0.58
C ALA A 9 -4.11 13.32 1.30
N PHE A 10 -5.27 13.61 1.88
CA PHE A 10 -5.47 14.83 2.65
C PHE A 10 -4.55 14.87 3.89
N GLN A 11 -4.53 13.79 4.68
CA GLN A 11 -3.71 13.73 5.90
C GLN A 11 -2.21 13.83 5.60
N ILE A 12 -1.72 13.07 4.62
CA ILE A 12 -0.30 13.10 4.23
C ILE A 12 0.10 14.47 3.71
N GLN A 13 -0.71 15.07 2.84
CA GLN A 13 -0.40 16.41 2.29
C GLN A 13 -0.46 17.48 3.37
N LYS A 14 -1.36 17.37 4.35
CA LYS A 14 -1.37 18.27 5.51
C LYS A 14 -0.05 18.18 6.27
N ILE A 15 0.39 16.98 6.65
CA ILE A 15 1.67 16.78 7.35
C ILE A 15 2.84 17.35 6.55
N ARG A 16 2.89 17.11 5.24
CA ARG A 16 3.96 17.62 4.37
C ARG A 16 3.95 19.14 4.24
N ARG A 17 2.78 19.80 4.27
CA ARG A 17 2.67 21.26 4.32
C ARG A 17 3.14 21.80 5.66
N ASP A 18 2.71 21.19 6.75
CA ASP A 18 3.07 21.60 8.12
C ASP A 18 4.59 21.47 8.35
N GLN A 19 5.25 20.51 7.68
CA GLN A 19 6.71 20.34 7.66
C GLN A 19 7.45 21.22 6.63
N GLY A 20 6.74 22.04 5.85
CA GLY A 20 7.33 22.89 4.81
C GLY A 20 7.90 22.14 3.60
N VAL A 21 7.61 20.84 3.45
CA VAL A 21 8.10 19.99 2.35
C VAL A 21 7.41 20.33 1.03
N ILE A 22 6.15 20.75 1.08
CA ILE A 22 5.36 21.19 -0.08
C ILE A 22 4.62 22.48 0.27
N SER A 23 4.46 23.37 -0.71
CA SER A 23 3.67 24.59 -0.59
C SER A 23 2.24 24.43 -1.11
N THR A 24 2.03 23.50 -2.04
CA THR A 24 0.73 23.23 -2.67
C THR A 24 0.42 21.74 -2.69
N ASN A 25 -0.87 21.43 -2.81
CA ASN A 25 -1.35 20.06 -2.94
C ASN A 25 -1.08 19.53 -4.35
N GLN A 26 -0.76 18.24 -4.43
CA GLN A 26 -0.54 17.53 -5.68
C GLN A 26 -1.18 16.14 -5.61
N GLY A 27 -1.45 15.55 -6.77
CA GLY A 27 -1.95 14.18 -6.86
C GLY A 27 -0.97 13.22 -6.20
N LEU A 28 -1.32 12.70 -5.02
CA LEU A 28 -0.46 11.78 -4.27
C LEU A 28 -0.59 10.34 -4.78
N TRP A 29 -1.80 9.96 -5.18
CA TRP A 29 -2.11 8.62 -5.64
C TRP A 29 -2.38 8.63 -7.14
N GLN A 30 -1.95 7.57 -7.84
CA GLN A 30 -2.33 7.31 -9.23
C GLN A 30 -3.85 7.25 -9.41
N ASP A 31 -4.40 7.55 -10.58
CA ASP A 31 -5.83 7.37 -10.83
C ASP A 31 -6.23 5.88 -10.86
N GLY A 32 -7.46 5.58 -10.43
CA GLY A 32 -7.96 4.20 -10.35
C GLY A 32 -7.25 3.33 -9.31
N TYR A 33 -7.50 2.03 -9.37
CA TYR A 33 -6.86 1.00 -8.56
C TYR A 33 -7.05 -0.35 -9.24
N HIS A 34 -6.15 -1.29 -8.98
CA HIS A 34 -6.31 -2.66 -9.46
C HIS A 34 -7.20 -3.43 -8.49
N ASP A 35 -8.26 -4.05 -9.00
CA ASP A 35 -9.17 -4.91 -8.24
C ASP A 35 -9.33 -6.24 -9.00
N HIS A 36 -9.29 -7.35 -8.25
CA HIS A 36 -9.42 -8.69 -8.80
C HIS A 36 -10.17 -9.58 -7.83
N ALA A 37 -11.34 -10.06 -8.26
CA ALA A 37 -12.17 -10.96 -7.47
C ALA A 37 -11.55 -12.37 -7.42
N VAL A 38 -11.21 -12.82 -6.22
CA VAL A 38 -10.67 -14.17 -5.97
C VAL A 38 -11.79 -15.20 -6.00
N ARG A 39 -11.67 -16.25 -6.82
CA ARG A 39 -12.77 -17.21 -7.07
C ARG A 39 -12.52 -18.62 -6.53
N LYS A 40 -11.27 -18.98 -6.23
CA LYS A 40 -10.88 -20.30 -5.71
C LYS A 40 -9.89 -20.15 -4.56
N GLU A 41 -9.87 -21.15 -3.67
CA GLU A 41 -8.99 -21.16 -2.50
C GLU A 41 -7.50 -21.27 -2.86
N GLU A 42 -7.16 -22.02 -3.93
CA GLU A 42 -5.79 -22.10 -4.42
C GLU A 42 -5.25 -20.73 -4.87
N ASP A 43 -6.11 -19.90 -5.49
CA ASP A 43 -5.77 -18.54 -5.90
C ASP A 43 -5.46 -17.67 -4.67
N LEU A 44 -6.18 -17.87 -3.56
CA LEU A 44 -5.97 -17.10 -2.33
C LEU A 44 -4.58 -17.32 -1.75
N LEU A 45 -4.11 -18.57 -1.70
CA LEU A 45 -2.77 -18.88 -1.18
C LEU A 45 -1.68 -18.29 -2.07
N GLN A 46 -1.86 -18.34 -3.40
CA GLN A 46 -0.92 -17.74 -4.34
C GLN A 46 -0.88 -16.21 -4.21
N ILE A 47 -2.04 -15.56 -4.07
CA ILE A 47 -2.15 -14.12 -3.84
C ILE A 47 -1.48 -13.72 -2.51
N ALA A 48 -1.71 -14.48 -1.44
CA ALA A 48 -1.08 -14.23 -0.14
C ALA A 48 0.45 -14.32 -0.24
N ARG A 49 0.96 -15.38 -0.87
CA ARG A 49 2.41 -15.53 -1.13
C ARG A 49 2.97 -14.37 -1.95
N TYR A 50 2.22 -13.92 -2.96
CA TYR A 50 2.60 -12.77 -3.78
C TYR A 50 2.73 -11.49 -2.95
N ILE A 51 1.72 -11.17 -2.13
CA ILE A 51 1.70 -9.97 -1.28
C ILE A 51 2.87 -9.99 -0.29
N ILE A 52 3.05 -11.11 0.42
CA ILE A 52 4.11 -11.30 1.41
C ILE A 52 5.51 -11.18 0.78
N ALA A 53 5.68 -11.66 -0.45
CA ALA A 53 6.97 -11.61 -1.16
C ALA A 53 7.24 -10.29 -1.88
N ASN A 54 6.28 -9.36 -1.97
CA ASN A 54 6.47 -8.08 -2.69
C ASN A 54 7.64 -7.23 -2.16
N PRO A 55 7.84 -7.08 -0.83
CA PRO A 55 9.00 -6.35 -0.31
C PRO A 55 10.34 -6.95 -0.74
N LEU A 56 10.43 -8.29 -0.82
CA LEU A 56 11.61 -8.98 -1.36
C LEU A 56 11.79 -8.69 -2.85
N ARG A 57 10.72 -8.85 -3.65
CA ARG A 57 10.73 -8.61 -5.10
C ARG A 57 11.08 -7.16 -5.44
N ALA A 58 10.68 -6.21 -4.60
CA ALA A 58 10.99 -4.79 -4.74
C ALA A 58 12.39 -4.42 -4.22
N GLY A 59 13.13 -5.37 -3.62
CA GLY A 59 14.47 -5.12 -3.07
C GLY A 59 14.50 -4.27 -1.80
N LEU A 60 13.35 -4.11 -1.11
CA LEU A 60 13.26 -3.30 0.11
C LEU A 60 13.89 -4.01 1.32
N VAL A 61 13.91 -5.34 1.30
CA VAL A 61 14.40 -6.19 2.41
C VAL A 61 15.12 -7.42 1.86
N LYS A 62 15.95 -8.07 2.70
CA LYS A 62 16.64 -9.32 2.36
C LYS A 62 15.87 -10.57 2.80
N LYS A 63 15.02 -10.44 3.82
CA LYS A 63 14.09 -11.48 4.29
C LYS A 63 12.70 -10.87 4.45
N VAL A 64 11.65 -11.67 4.21
CA VAL A 64 10.25 -11.22 4.40
C VAL A 64 10.04 -10.62 5.78
N ALA A 65 10.51 -11.29 6.82
CA ALA A 65 10.32 -10.90 8.22
C ALA A 65 10.97 -9.55 8.58
N ASP A 66 11.88 -9.04 7.75
CA ASP A 66 12.50 -7.73 7.97
C ASP A 66 11.55 -6.57 7.58
N TYR A 67 10.46 -6.86 6.85
CA TYR A 67 9.48 -5.84 6.48
C TYR A 67 8.44 -5.69 7.59
N PRO A 68 8.36 -4.56 8.32
CA PRO A 68 7.55 -4.46 9.55
C PRO A 68 6.05 -4.69 9.41
N LEU A 69 5.54 -4.77 8.18
CA LEU A 69 4.12 -4.97 7.86
C LEU A 69 3.86 -6.34 7.21
N TRP A 70 4.82 -7.28 7.30
CA TRP A 70 4.75 -8.59 6.65
C TRP A 70 3.63 -9.49 7.20
N ASP A 71 3.31 -9.34 8.48
CA ASP A 71 2.34 -10.12 9.26
C ASP A 71 1.08 -9.33 9.60
N ALA A 72 0.84 -8.19 8.93
CA ALA A 72 -0.34 -7.38 9.19
C ALA A 72 -1.62 -8.20 8.95
N ILE A 73 -2.32 -8.53 10.04
CA ILE A 73 -3.62 -9.18 10.03
C ILE A 73 -4.66 -8.08 9.86
N TRP A 74 -5.18 -7.91 8.65
CA TRP A 74 -6.20 -6.90 8.36
C TRP A 74 -7.59 -7.45 8.68
N LEU A 75 -8.22 -6.90 9.73
CA LEU A 75 -9.65 -7.01 10.09
C LEU A 75 -10.50 -6.03 9.28
#